data_AF-A0A6I2GT43-F1
#
_entry.id   AF-A0A6I2GT43-F1
#
_cell.length_a   1.000
_cell.length_b   1.000
_cell.length_c   1.000
_cell.angle_alpha   90.00
_cell.angle_beta   90.00
_cell.angle_gamma   90.00
#
_symmetry.space_group_name_H-M   'P 1'
#
loop_
_entity.id
_entity.type
_entity.pdbx_description
1 polymer ?
#
loop_
_entity_poly.entity_id
_entity_poly.type
_entity_poly.pdbx_seq_one_letter_code
_entity_poly.pdbx_strand_id
1 'polypeptide(L)'
;MRAALLCAGLLALAGCGGSPDPEPVKPTPPVTPAPPVVVDADHDGVPSTADCADDDATRFQYVSGHRDADGDGVGADALEQVCAGAALPQGWVSTGGDCATYDATRWRELAVYEDWDGDGRTRPYAQTLCIGAQVPTGYVTQRGEDDCSDFDATAWHEVPLYFDLDGDGVGDDYAMSMCLGSAPPPTYMVATGGDCAPRDATLYTMLPYAYRDADGDGATVPQQGSVCSGFYLPAGYRESAQGLDCNDADPSVYSMQPGFPDPDGDGVGSGESFEVCAGVAMPRYSSRRSDDCAPQDSSRWEQREYRLGDADGDGRTVPLAEPASFCVGNTDPQGYSRGTPWPDDCDDADAARYQVLAYAYRDADGDGATVPATGSLCSGASLPAGYATQSRGADCDDADAQRFVQLSGFADVDADGVGAGEAQAFCTAGALPAGFVASSTDCAAQDAARWRTVTPGFLDQDGDGYTVVDPAPTAQCIGTAPEAPSVLAARGNDCEDTDPTRFLWRVFYRDEDGDGVGAAPRLLRCLATGAAPAGESPYGWDSDDADPAVQQSEEDEAVLQLLLET
;
A
#
# COMPACT_ATOMS: atom_id res chain seq x y z
N MET A 1 -4.86 12.43 -70.76
CA MET A 1 -4.41 11.97 -72.11
C MET A 1 -5.67 11.80 -72.96
N ARG A 2 -5.96 12.73 -73.89
CA ARG A 2 -5.95 12.55 -75.38
C ARG A 2 -6.67 11.26 -75.84
N ALA A 3 -7.61 11.25 -76.79
CA ALA A 3 -8.23 12.25 -77.65
C ALA A 3 -9.47 11.62 -78.33
N ALA A 4 -10.41 12.47 -78.74
CA ALA A 4 -11.59 12.17 -79.54
C ALA A 4 -11.23 11.77 -80.99
N LEU A 5 -12.14 11.02 -81.66
CA LEU A 5 -12.16 10.92 -83.12
C LEU A 5 -13.53 11.34 -83.67
N LEU A 6 -13.50 12.41 -84.47
CA LEU A 6 -14.51 12.83 -85.43
C LEU A 6 -14.38 12.00 -86.73
N CYS A 7 -15.48 11.84 -87.46
CA CYS A 7 -15.49 12.20 -88.88
C CYS A 7 -16.90 12.43 -89.42
N ALA A 8 -17.11 13.63 -89.98
CA ALA A 8 -18.23 14.02 -90.82
C ALA A 8 -17.63 14.77 -92.03
N GLY A 9 -18.23 14.65 -93.23
CA GLY A 9 -18.01 15.62 -94.30
C GLY A 9 -18.13 15.12 -95.75
N LEU A 10 -19.26 15.47 -96.36
CA LEU A 10 -19.57 15.86 -97.76
C LEU A 10 -18.47 15.82 -98.85
N LEU A 11 -18.86 15.52 -100.11
CA LEU A 11 -18.89 16.50 -101.22
C LEU A 11 -19.60 15.98 -102.49
N ALA A 12 -20.29 16.90 -103.18
CA ALA A 12 -20.88 16.76 -104.52
C ALA A 12 -20.05 17.54 -105.56
N LEU A 13 -20.22 17.23 -106.87
CA LEU A 13 -20.08 18.06 -108.11
C LEU A 13 -19.86 17.09 -109.31
N ALA A 14 -20.76 16.96 -110.30
CA ALA A 14 -21.08 17.84 -111.43
C ALA A 14 -20.05 17.90 -112.58
N GLY A 15 -20.40 17.31 -113.74
CA GLY A 15 -20.53 18.05 -115.01
C GLY A 15 -19.48 17.90 -116.13
N CYS A 16 -20.00 18.02 -117.36
CA CYS A 16 -19.38 18.27 -118.69
C CYS A 16 -19.02 17.02 -119.53
N GLY A 17 -19.35 16.88 -120.82
CA GLY A 17 -19.97 17.73 -121.85
C GLY A 17 -19.53 17.22 -123.23
N GLY A 18 -20.42 17.07 -124.21
CA GLY A 18 -20.33 17.83 -125.47
C GLY A 18 -20.69 17.02 -126.74
N SER A 19 -21.69 17.53 -127.47
CA SER A 19 -22.22 17.12 -128.80
C SER A 19 -21.23 17.40 -129.97
N PRO A 20 -21.55 17.08 -131.25
CA PRO A 20 -22.50 17.89 -132.05
C PRO A 20 -23.42 17.13 -133.04
N ASP A 21 -24.55 17.78 -133.35
CA ASP A 21 -25.49 17.49 -134.46
C ASP A 21 -24.85 17.59 -135.86
N PRO A 22 -25.50 17.04 -136.92
CA PRO A 22 -26.31 17.92 -137.76
C PRO A 22 -27.62 17.31 -138.33
N GLU A 23 -28.71 18.08 -138.28
CA GLU A 23 -29.81 18.08 -139.28
C GLU A 23 -29.31 18.60 -140.65
N PRO A 24 -30.07 18.59 -141.78
CA PRO A 24 -31.45 18.09 -142.06
C PRO A 24 -31.55 17.25 -143.37
N VAL A 25 -32.71 16.65 -143.68
CA VAL A 25 -33.43 16.74 -144.99
C VAL A 25 -34.81 16.09 -144.84
N LYS A 26 -35.86 16.79 -145.26
CA LYS A 26 -37.26 16.34 -145.33
C LYS A 26 -37.57 15.74 -146.71
N PRO A 27 -38.10 14.50 -146.80
CA PRO A 27 -38.91 14.07 -147.93
C PRO A 27 -40.35 13.69 -147.50
N THR A 28 -41.28 13.96 -148.40
CA THR A 28 -42.73 13.71 -148.38
C THR A 28 -43.13 12.21 -148.32
N PRO A 29 -44.40 11.88 -147.97
CA PRO A 29 -44.76 10.65 -147.25
C PRO A 29 -45.06 9.45 -148.17
N PRO A 30 -44.84 8.20 -147.68
CA PRO A 30 -45.50 7.03 -148.22
C PRO A 30 -46.37 6.30 -147.18
N VAL A 31 -47.65 6.19 -147.52
CA VAL A 31 -48.59 5.06 -147.32
C VAL A 31 -48.44 4.20 -146.06
N THR A 32 -49.48 4.23 -145.22
CA THR A 32 -49.77 3.27 -144.13
C THR A 32 -49.71 1.81 -144.62
N PRO A 33 -48.84 0.95 -144.05
CA PRO A 33 -48.99 -0.49 -144.16
C PRO A 33 -50.11 -0.96 -143.21
N ALA A 34 -50.91 -1.92 -143.66
CA ALA A 34 -51.88 -2.62 -142.81
C ALA A 34 -51.19 -3.30 -141.60
N PRO A 35 -51.87 -3.48 -140.46
CA PRO A 35 -51.30 -4.16 -139.29
C PRO A 35 -50.78 -5.56 -139.65
N PRO A 36 -49.66 -6.01 -139.07
CA PRO A 36 -49.11 -7.34 -139.31
C PRO A 36 -50.11 -8.40 -138.85
N VAL A 37 -50.29 -9.43 -139.69
CA VAL A 37 -51.15 -10.58 -139.41
C VAL A 37 -50.58 -11.29 -138.19
N VAL A 38 -51.37 -11.33 -137.13
CA VAL A 38 -51.13 -12.20 -135.98
C VAL A 38 -51.35 -13.63 -136.49
N VAL A 39 -50.27 -14.41 -136.54
CA VAL A 39 -50.29 -15.82 -136.93
C VAL A 39 -50.15 -16.62 -135.64
N ASP A 40 -50.86 -17.73 -135.53
CA ASP A 40 -50.68 -18.76 -134.50
C ASP A 40 -50.14 -19.93 -135.33
N ALA A 41 -48.82 -20.09 -135.40
CA ALA A 41 -48.20 -20.90 -136.44
C ALA A 41 -48.18 -22.41 -136.12
N ASP A 42 -48.37 -22.78 -134.86
CA ASP A 42 -48.48 -24.16 -134.39
C ASP A 42 -49.91 -24.57 -133.97
N HIS A 43 -50.86 -23.63 -134.01
CA HIS A 43 -52.30 -23.80 -133.81
C HIS A 43 -52.70 -24.25 -132.40
N ASP A 44 -51.99 -23.81 -131.36
CA ASP A 44 -52.38 -24.09 -129.98
C ASP A 44 -53.34 -23.04 -129.38
N GLY A 45 -53.64 -22.00 -130.16
CA GLY A 45 -54.56 -20.93 -129.80
C GLY A 45 -53.89 -19.73 -129.14
N VAL A 46 -52.56 -19.70 -129.01
CA VAL A 46 -51.81 -18.53 -128.55
C VAL A 46 -51.26 -17.76 -129.77
N PRO A 47 -51.56 -16.46 -129.90
CA PRO A 47 -51.06 -15.68 -131.04
C PRO A 47 -49.55 -15.40 -130.93
N SER A 48 -48.82 -15.36 -132.06
CA SER A 48 -47.36 -15.15 -132.12
C SER A 48 -46.80 -13.96 -131.35
N THR A 49 -47.63 -12.98 -131.02
CA THR A 49 -47.25 -11.81 -130.21
C THR A 49 -47.20 -12.08 -128.69
N ALA A 50 -47.80 -13.19 -128.25
CA ALA A 50 -47.87 -13.63 -126.86
C ALA A 50 -47.28 -15.05 -126.67
N ASP A 51 -47.11 -15.79 -127.76
CA ASP A 51 -46.47 -17.09 -127.77
C ASP A 51 -44.95 -16.97 -127.60
N CYS A 52 -44.40 -17.72 -126.66
CA CYS A 52 -42.97 -17.76 -126.41
C CYS A 52 -42.21 -18.67 -127.39
N ALA A 53 -42.89 -19.61 -128.04
CA ALA A 53 -42.38 -20.46 -129.10
C ALA A 53 -43.51 -20.80 -130.10
N ASP A 54 -43.78 -19.84 -130.99
CA ASP A 54 -44.80 -19.89 -132.07
C ASP A 54 -44.63 -21.08 -133.06
N ASP A 55 -43.62 -21.93 -132.87
CA ASP A 55 -43.37 -23.14 -133.66
C ASP A 55 -43.49 -24.47 -132.87
N ASP A 56 -43.88 -24.43 -131.59
CA ASP A 56 -44.04 -25.60 -130.70
C ASP A 56 -45.30 -25.50 -129.84
N ALA A 57 -46.39 -26.14 -130.32
CA ALA A 57 -47.72 -26.17 -129.69
C ALA A 57 -47.75 -26.74 -128.25
N THR A 58 -46.62 -27.23 -127.73
CA THR A 58 -46.47 -27.65 -126.34
C THR A 58 -45.83 -26.60 -125.43
N ARG A 59 -45.42 -25.44 -125.97
CA ARG A 59 -44.69 -24.36 -125.28
C ARG A 59 -45.18 -22.98 -125.71
N PHE A 60 -46.21 -22.50 -125.05
CA PHE A 60 -46.95 -21.33 -125.50
C PHE A 60 -47.02 -20.18 -124.50
N GLN A 61 -46.38 -20.36 -123.35
CA GLN A 61 -46.34 -19.35 -122.30
C GLN A 61 -45.00 -19.36 -121.57
N TYR A 62 -44.62 -18.19 -121.05
CA TYR A 62 -43.51 -18.12 -120.10
C TYR A 62 -43.98 -18.56 -118.72
N VAL A 63 -43.40 -19.66 -118.23
CA VAL A 63 -43.60 -20.14 -116.86
C VAL A 63 -42.32 -19.90 -116.08
N SER A 64 -42.46 -19.32 -114.89
CA SER A 64 -41.34 -19.07 -114.00
C SER A 64 -40.86 -20.40 -113.38
N GLY A 65 -39.57 -20.70 -113.52
CA GLY A 65 -38.96 -21.90 -112.94
C GLY A 65 -37.50 -21.70 -112.56
N HIS A 66 -36.99 -22.63 -111.77
CA HIS A 66 -35.59 -22.71 -111.35
C HIS A 66 -34.95 -23.92 -112.02
N ARG A 67 -33.69 -23.80 -112.44
CA ARG A 67 -32.95 -24.90 -113.05
C ARG A 67 -32.59 -25.93 -111.97
N ASP A 68 -32.98 -27.18 -112.20
CA ASP A 68 -32.67 -28.34 -111.36
C ASP A 68 -31.66 -29.22 -112.12
N ALA A 69 -30.39 -29.08 -111.78
CA ALA A 69 -29.28 -29.65 -112.55
C ALA A 69 -28.88 -31.07 -112.11
N ASP A 70 -29.24 -31.48 -110.90
CA ASP A 70 -28.94 -32.79 -110.32
C ASP A 70 -30.18 -33.67 -110.08
N GLY A 71 -31.38 -33.11 -110.20
CA GLY A 71 -32.65 -33.82 -110.30
C GLY A 71 -33.30 -34.16 -108.96
N ASP A 72 -33.01 -33.41 -107.89
CA ASP A 72 -33.61 -33.61 -106.58
C ASP A 72 -34.97 -32.93 -106.38
N GLY A 73 -35.38 -32.09 -107.34
CA GLY A 73 -36.65 -31.39 -107.33
C GLY A 73 -36.60 -29.96 -106.78
N VAL A 74 -35.42 -29.42 -106.46
CA VAL A 74 -35.19 -28.03 -106.04
C VAL A 74 -34.13 -27.38 -106.95
N GLY A 75 -34.36 -26.14 -107.39
CA GLY A 75 -33.44 -25.46 -108.31
C GLY A 75 -32.58 -24.40 -107.62
N ALA A 76 -31.31 -24.26 -108.02
CA ALA A 76 -30.31 -23.53 -107.23
C ALA A 76 -30.33 -22.00 -107.40
N ASP A 77 -30.89 -21.52 -108.51
CA ASP A 77 -30.64 -20.15 -109.01
C ASP A 77 -31.87 -19.24 -109.01
N ALA A 78 -31.69 -18.01 -109.51
CA ALA A 78 -32.74 -17.02 -109.68
C ALA A 78 -33.91 -17.56 -110.52
N LEU A 79 -35.12 -17.07 -110.22
CA LEU A 79 -36.32 -17.40 -110.97
C LEU A 79 -36.20 -16.94 -112.42
N GLU A 80 -36.17 -17.86 -113.38
CA GLU A 80 -36.08 -17.56 -114.81
C GLU A 80 -37.43 -17.76 -115.52
N GLN A 81 -37.65 -17.00 -116.59
CA GLN A 81 -38.80 -17.21 -117.48
C GLN A 81 -38.45 -18.27 -118.52
N VAL A 82 -39.09 -19.43 -118.45
CA VAL A 82 -38.87 -20.54 -119.38
C VAL A 82 -40.09 -20.69 -120.26
N CYS A 83 -39.88 -20.76 -121.56
CA CYS A 83 -40.95 -21.05 -122.49
C CYS A 83 -41.41 -22.50 -122.32
N ALA A 84 -42.65 -22.70 -121.86
CA ALA A 84 -43.21 -23.98 -121.45
C ALA A 84 -44.74 -24.03 -121.66
N GLY A 85 -45.31 -25.24 -121.63
CA GLY A 85 -46.76 -25.46 -121.71
C GLY A 85 -47.43 -25.40 -120.35
N ALA A 86 -48.28 -26.39 -120.04
CA ALA A 86 -48.99 -26.46 -118.76
C ALA A 86 -48.10 -26.81 -117.55
N ALA A 87 -46.89 -27.35 -117.77
CA ALA A 87 -45.92 -27.71 -116.73
C ALA A 87 -44.50 -27.36 -117.16
N LEU A 88 -43.60 -27.17 -116.19
CA LEU A 88 -42.18 -26.91 -116.46
C LEU A 88 -41.51 -28.12 -117.15
N PRO A 89 -40.60 -27.89 -118.12
CA PRO A 89 -39.88 -28.96 -118.81
C PRO A 89 -38.84 -29.65 -117.90
N GLN A 90 -38.38 -30.84 -118.28
CA GLN A 90 -37.36 -31.58 -117.52
C GLN A 90 -36.09 -30.73 -117.30
N GLY A 91 -35.54 -30.77 -116.08
CA GLY A 91 -34.42 -29.91 -115.65
C GLY A 91 -34.85 -28.55 -115.11
N TRP A 92 -36.16 -28.32 -114.94
CA TRP A 92 -36.74 -27.13 -114.32
C TRP A 92 -37.80 -27.50 -113.28
N VAL A 93 -37.80 -26.80 -112.16
CA VAL A 93 -38.71 -27.00 -111.02
C VAL A 93 -39.27 -25.66 -110.54
N SER A 94 -40.43 -25.69 -109.89
CA SER A 94 -41.06 -24.47 -109.36
C SER A 94 -40.46 -23.99 -108.03
N THR A 95 -39.69 -24.84 -107.35
CA THR A 95 -39.11 -24.56 -106.03
C THR A 95 -37.65 -24.17 -106.20
N GLY A 96 -37.30 -22.95 -105.82
CA GLY A 96 -35.91 -22.48 -105.80
C GLY A 96 -35.24 -22.64 -104.44
N GLY A 97 -33.94 -22.35 -104.39
CA GLY A 97 -33.15 -22.32 -103.16
C GLY A 97 -32.34 -23.58 -102.90
N ASP A 98 -32.03 -24.35 -103.94
CA ASP A 98 -31.08 -25.45 -103.83
C ASP A 98 -29.67 -24.90 -103.56
N CYS A 99 -29.14 -25.27 -102.41
CA CYS A 99 -27.85 -24.83 -101.92
C CYS A 99 -26.67 -25.65 -102.45
N ALA A 100 -26.92 -26.76 -103.16
CA ALA A 100 -25.89 -27.59 -103.77
C ALA A 100 -26.33 -28.15 -105.14
N THR A 101 -26.34 -27.28 -106.14
CA THR A 101 -26.71 -27.44 -107.58
C THR A 101 -26.24 -28.70 -108.32
N TYR A 102 -25.30 -29.46 -107.76
CA TYR A 102 -24.69 -30.62 -108.42
C TYR A 102 -24.64 -31.85 -107.51
N ASP A 103 -25.36 -31.83 -106.39
CA ASP A 103 -25.43 -32.91 -105.41
C ASP A 103 -26.86 -33.13 -104.92
N ALA A 104 -27.58 -34.02 -105.62
CA ALA A 104 -28.96 -34.38 -105.34
C ALA A 104 -29.24 -34.91 -103.92
N THR A 105 -28.21 -35.14 -103.10
CA THR A 105 -28.36 -35.50 -101.69
C THR A 105 -28.46 -34.30 -100.74
N ARG A 106 -28.25 -33.07 -101.23
CA ARG A 106 -28.27 -31.82 -100.45
C ARG A 106 -28.95 -30.72 -101.24
N TRP A 107 -30.06 -30.20 -100.72
CA TRP A 107 -30.96 -29.35 -101.51
C TRP A 107 -31.69 -28.26 -100.72
N ARG A 108 -31.44 -28.20 -99.40
CA ARG A 108 -32.00 -27.16 -98.55
C ARG A 108 -30.96 -26.64 -97.57
N GLU A 109 -31.02 -25.34 -97.33
CA GLU A 109 -30.33 -24.73 -96.21
C GLU A 109 -31.11 -24.98 -94.92
N LEU A 110 -30.43 -25.50 -93.90
CA LEU A 110 -31.00 -25.63 -92.57
C LEU A 110 -30.02 -25.09 -91.54
N ALA A 111 -30.55 -24.29 -90.61
CA ALA A 111 -29.81 -23.90 -89.41
C ALA A 111 -29.71 -25.12 -88.48
N VAL A 112 -28.48 -25.52 -88.18
CA VAL A 112 -28.15 -26.64 -87.32
C VAL A 112 -27.15 -26.21 -86.26
N TYR A 113 -27.09 -26.96 -85.16
CA TYR A 113 -26.18 -26.75 -84.05
C TYR A 113 -25.28 -27.97 -83.92
N GLU A 114 -23.99 -27.76 -83.63
CA GLU A 114 -23.04 -28.84 -83.38
C GLU A 114 -23.36 -29.54 -82.05
N ASP A 115 -23.33 -30.87 -82.06
CA ASP A 115 -23.56 -31.79 -80.94
C ASP A 115 -22.85 -33.10 -81.30
N TRP A 116 -21.52 -33.10 -81.23
CA TRP A 116 -20.68 -34.20 -81.76
C TRP A 116 -20.63 -35.42 -80.84
N ASP A 117 -20.88 -35.24 -79.54
CA ASP A 117 -20.92 -36.32 -78.55
C ASP A 117 -22.34 -36.80 -78.22
N GLY A 118 -23.38 -36.09 -78.67
CA GLY A 118 -24.78 -36.51 -78.62
C GLY A 118 -25.45 -36.34 -77.27
N ASP A 119 -24.95 -35.45 -76.41
CA ASP A 119 -25.51 -35.18 -75.08
C ASP A 119 -26.73 -34.22 -75.12
N GLY A 120 -27.00 -33.62 -76.29
CA GLY A 120 -28.09 -32.69 -76.54
C GLY A 120 -27.79 -31.23 -76.19
N ARG A 121 -26.54 -30.92 -75.82
CA ARG A 121 -26.01 -29.56 -75.69
C ARG A 121 -25.26 -29.20 -76.95
N THR A 122 -25.14 -27.90 -77.16
CA THR A 122 -24.71 -27.38 -78.45
C THR A 122 -23.90 -26.11 -78.31
N ARG A 123 -23.06 -25.81 -79.30
CA ARG A 123 -22.49 -24.47 -79.44
C ARG A 123 -23.57 -23.37 -79.51
N PRO A 124 -23.28 -22.16 -78.99
CA PRO A 124 -24.28 -21.09 -78.89
C PRO A 124 -24.73 -20.53 -80.23
N TYR A 125 -24.00 -20.80 -81.32
CA TYR A 125 -24.25 -20.26 -82.65
C TYR A 125 -24.69 -21.36 -83.62
N ALA A 126 -25.82 -21.15 -84.29
CA ALA A 126 -26.25 -22.02 -85.37
C ALA A 126 -25.34 -21.85 -86.60
N GLN A 127 -25.05 -22.95 -87.28
CA GLN A 127 -24.44 -22.96 -88.59
C GLN A 127 -25.50 -23.26 -89.64
N THR A 128 -25.47 -22.54 -90.76
CA THR A 128 -26.31 -22.88 -91.91
C THR A 128 -25.56 -23.90 -92.76
N LEU A 129 -26.07 -25.13 -92.81
CA LEU A 129 -25.54 -26.16 -93.69
C LEU A 129 -26.49 -26.41 -94.85
N CYS A 130 -25.90 -26.68 -96.02
CA CYS A 130 -26.62 -27.28 -97.12
C CYS A 130 -26.77 -28.79 -96.88
N ILE A 131 -27.99 -29.26 -96.65
CA ILE A 131 -28.28 -30.64 -96.27
C ILE A 131 -29.44 -31.23 -97.08
N GLY A 132 -29.57 -32.56 -97.04
CA GLY A 132 -30.69 -33.28 -97.61
C GLY A 132 -31.83 -33.52 -96.62
N ALA A 133 -32.51 -34.65 -96.81
CA ALA A 133 -33.62 -35.07 -95.96
C ALA A 133 -33.23 -35.33 -94.49
N GLN A 134 -32.03 -35.84 -94.25
CA GLN A 134 -31.51 -36.15 -92.91
C GLN A 134 -30.52 -35.09 -92.43
N VAL A 135 -30.51 -34.82 -91.13
CA VAL A 135 -29.52 -33.98 -90.48
C VAL A 135 -28.22 -34.78 -90.35
N PRO A 136 -27.05 -34.22 -90.71
CA PRO A 136 -25.77 -34.93 -90.56
C PRO A 136 -25.50 -35.33 -89.10
N THR A 137 -24.82 -36.47 -88.89
CA THR A 137 -24.38 -36.88 -87.55
C THR A 137 -23.45 -35.82 -86.96
N GLY A 138 -23.62 -35.53 -85.66
CA GLY A 138 -22.91 -34.45 -84.99
C GLY A 138 -23.64 -33.10 -85.04
N TYR A 139 -24.85 -33.06 -85.62
CA TYR A 139 -25.67 -31.86 -85.69
C TYR A 139 -27.11 -32.12 -85.25
N VAL A 140 -27.72 -31.12 -84.61
CA VAL A 140 -29.13 -31.09 -84.22
C VAL A 140 -29.82 -29.83 -84.73
N THR A 141 -31.14 -29.86 -84.86
CA THR A 141 -31.94 -28.73 -85.40
C THR A 141 -32.53 -27.84 -84.32
N GLN A 142 -32.48 -28.29 -83.07
CA GLN A 142 -32.90 -27.53 -81.90
C GLN A 142 -31.68 -27.13 -81.10
N ARG A 143 -31.64 -25.87 -80.66
CA ARG A 143 -30.59 -25.36 -79.79
C ARG A 143 -30.66 -26.06 -78.43
N GLY A 144 -29.54 -26.64 -78.00
CA GLY A 144 -29.34 -27.14 -76.65
C GLY A 144 -28.93 -26.05 -75.66
N GLU A 145 -28.56 -26.47 -74.45
CA GLU A 145 -27.76 -25.62 -73.55
C GLU A 145 -26.37 -25.41 -74.16
N ASP A 146 -25.66 -24.36 -73.73
CA ASP A 146 -24.31 -24.08 -74.24
C ASP A 146 -23.38 -25.22 -73.85
N ASP A 147 -22.64 -25.75 -74.84
CA ASP A 147 -21.62 -26.77 -74.66
C ASP A 147 -20.23 -26.19 -74.86
N CYS A 148 -19.36 -26.36 -73.87
CA CYS A 148 -17.95 -25.97 -73.97
C CYS A 148 -17.06 -27.08 -74.56
N SER A 149 -17.53 -28.33 -74.65
CA SER A 149 -16.77 -29.45 -75.20
C SER A 149 -17.66 -30.40 -76.01
N ASP A 150 -17.79 -30.13 -77.31
CA ASP A 150 -18.55 -30.99 -78.23
C ASP A 150 -17.97 -32.42 -78.37
N PHE A 151 -16.82 -32.73 -77.76
CA PHE A 151 -16.16 -34.03 -77.85
C PHE A 151 -16.28 -34.88 -76.57
N ASP A 152 -16.90 -34.37 -75.49
CA ASP A 152 -17.02 -35.04 -74.20
C ASP A 152 -18.37 -34.77 -73.53
N ALA A 153 -19.31 -35.70 -73.70
CA ALA A 153 -20.67 -35.63 -73.18
C ALA A 153 -20.76 -35.48 -71.64
N THR A 154 -19.65 -35.59 -70.92
CA THR A 154 -19.60 -35.40 -69.46
C THR A 154 -19.14 -34.01 -69.03
N ALA A 155 -18.68 -33.17 -69.97
CA ALA A 155 -18.15 -31.83 -69.73
C ALA A 155 -18.84 -30.83 -70.67
N TRP A 156 -19.66 -29.95 -70.11
CA TRP A 156 -20.59 -29.17 -70.91
C TRP A 156 -20.79 -27.73 -70.47
N HIS A 157 -20.35 -27.32 -69.27
CA HIS A 157 -20.39 -25.92 -68.88
C HIS A 157 -19.05 -25.41 -68.38
N GLU A 158 -18.76 -24.15 -68.71
CA GLU A 158 -17.58 -23.44 -68.21
C GLU A 158 -17.73 -23.16 -66.71
N VAL A 159 -16.74 -23.57 -65.93
CA VAL A 159 -16.62 -23.30 -64.49
C VAL A 159 -15.37 -22.48 -64.26
N PRO A 160 -15.47 -21.27 -63.67
CA PRO A 160 -14.31 -20.55 -63.19
C PRO A 160 -13.74 -21.26 -61.95
N LEU A 161 -12.48 -21.64 -62.01
CA LEU A 161 -11.75 -22.29 -60.92
C LEU A 161 -10.46 -21.54 -60.60
N TYR A 162 -10.03 -21.63 -59.35
CA TYR A 162 -8.88 -20.92 -58.81
C TYR A 162 -7.87 -21.94 -58.26
N PHE A 163 -6.57 -21.65 -58.34
CA PHE A 163 -5.56 -22.56 -57.80
C PHE A 163 -5.56 -22.51 -56.28
N ASP A 164 -5.78 -23.67 -55.65
CA ASP A 164 -5.68 -23.87 -54.21
C ASP A 164 -4.30 -24.48 -53.90
N LEU A 165 -3.36 -23.61 -53.51
CA LEU A 165 -1.94 -23.94 -53.40
C LEU A 165 -1.56 -24.57 -52.05
N ASP A 166 -2.36 -24.36 -51.01
CA ASP A 166 -2.11 -24.83 -49.64
C ASP A 166 -3.21 -25.75 -49.07
N GLY A 167 -4.34 -25.88 -49.77
CA GLY A 167 -5.35 -26.90 -49.54
C GLY A 167 -6.43 -26.50 -48.53
N ASP A 168 -6.69 -25.21 -48.31
CA ASP A 168 -7.74 -24.74 -47.39
C ASP A 168 -9.14 -24.60 -48.03
N GLY A 169 -9.23 -24.78 -49.34
CA GLY A 169 -10.49 -24.73 -50.07
C GLY A 169 -10.84 -23.37 -50.68
N VAL A 170 -9.98 -22.35 -50.56
CA VAL A 170 -10.07 -21.06 -51.26
C VAL A 170 -8.87 -20.93 -52.19
N GLY A 171 -9.11 -20.60 -53.45
CA GLY A 171 -8.04 -20.42 -54.42
C GLY A 171 -7.64 -18.97 -54.56
N ASP A 172 -6.53 -18.76 -55.26
CA ASP A 172 -5.96 -17.45 -55.54
C ASP A 172 -6.92 -16.47 -56.25
N ASP A 173 -6.43 -15.27 -56.56
CA ASP A 173 -7.23 -14.23 -57.23
C ASP A 173 -7.37 -14.46 -58.75
N TYR A 174 -6.82 -15.57 -59.30
CA TYR A 174 -6.76 -15.81 -60.73
C TYR A 174 -7.65 -16.97 -61.17
N ALA A 175 -8.83 -16.62 -61.68
CA ALA A 175 -9.75 -17.61 -62.26
C ALA A 175 -9.22 -18.14 -63.60
N MET A 176 -9.21 -19.47 -63.75
CA MET A 176 -9.10 -20.18 -65.01
C MET A 176 -10.45 -20.83 -65.33
N SER A 177 -10.95 -20.61 -66.54
CA SER A 177 -12.16 -21.29 -67.03
C SER A 177 -11.81 -22.72 -67.46
N MET A 178 -12.55 -23.69 -66.96
CA MET A 178 -12.47 -25.08 -67.37
C MET A 178 -13.86 -25.60 -67.76
N CYS A 179 -13.90 -26.34 -68.86
CA CYS A 179 -15.10 -27.06 -69.26
C CYS A 179 -15.28 -28.29 -68.37
N LEU A 180 -16.35 -28.31 -67.57
CA LEU A 180 -16.69 -29.40 -66.64
C LEU A 180 -18.18 -29.76 -66.78
N GLY A 181 -18.55 -30.89 -66.17
CA GLY A 181 -19.95 -31.26 -66.00
C GLY A 181 -20.15 -31.97 -64.69
N SER A 182 -20.39 -33.29 -64.71
CA SER A 182 -20.62 -34.04 -63.46
C SER A 182 -19.35 -34.42 -62.69
N ALA A 183 -18.20 -34.36 -63.36
CA ALA A 183 -16.90 -34.63 -62.74
C ALA A 183 -16.48 -33.45 -61.84
N PRO A 184 -15.95 -33.72 -60.62
CA PRO A 184 -15.41 -32.65 -59.79
C PRO A 184 -14.16 -32.04 -60.45
N PRO A 185 -13.86 -30.76 -60.14
CA PRO A 185 -12.63 -30.13 -60.58
C PRO A 185 -11.38 -30.87 -60.04
N PRO A 186 -10.20 -30.69 -60.67
CA PRO A 186 -8.95 -31.21 -60.11
C PRO A 186 -8.75 -30.76 -58.67
N THR A 187 -8.18 -31.61 -57.81
CA THR A 187 -8.08 -31.35 -56.36
C THR A 187 -7.19 -30.16 -55.97
N TYR A 188 -6.42 -29.60 -56.91
CA TYR A 188 -5.61 -28.39 -56.72
C TYR A 188 -6.33 -27.12 -57.20
N MET A 189 -7.62 -27.24 -57.54
CA MET A 189 -8.46 -26.13 -57.97
C MET A 189 -9.83 -26.15 -57.29
N VAL A 190 -10.32 -24.97 -56.94
CA VAL A 190 -11.58 -24.78 -56.22
C VAL A 190 -12.45 -23.72 -56.89
N ALA A 191 -13.75 -23.72 -56.62
CA ALA A 191 -14.70 -22.77 -57.21
C ALA A 191 -14.75 -21.42 -56.47
N THR A 192 -14.15 -21.34 -55.27
CA THR A 192 -14.12 -20.12 -54.45
C THR A 192 -12.74 -19.49 -54.58
N GLY A 193 -12.65 -18.29 -55.16
CA GLY A 193 -11.41 -17.53 -55.25
C GLY A 193 -11.34 -16.42 -54.21
N GLY A 194 -10.22 -15.70 -54.16
CA GLY A 194 -10.03 -14.57 -53.25
C GLY A 194 -9.18 -14.88 -52.02
N ASP A 195 -8.37 -15.93 -52.08
CA ASP A 195 -7.45 -16.27 -51.02
C ASP A 195 -6.40 -15.16 -50.80
N CYS A 196 -6.44 -14.58 -49.61
CA CYS A 196 -5.57 -13.49 -49.22
C CYS A 196 -4.16 -13.94 -48.81
N ALA A 197 -3.95 -15.24 -48.55
CA ALA A 197 -2.63 -15.82 -48.34
C ALA A 197 -2.51 -17.22 -48.99
N PRO A 198 -2.30 -17.28 -50.33
CA PRO A 198 -2.23 -18.52 -51.15
C PRO A 198 -1.11 -19.53 -50.86
N ARG A 199 -0.49 -19.48 -49.68
CA ARG A 199 0.56 -20.40 -49.24
C ARG A 199 0.45 -20.72 -47.74
N ASP A 200 -0.60 -20.27 -47.08
CA ASP A 200 -0.86 -20.45 -45.66
C ASP A 200 -2.33 -20.87 -45.47
N ALA A 201 -2.55 -22.19 -45.40
CA ALA A 201 -3.86 -22.82 -45.23
C ALA A 201 -4.63 -22.41 -43.95
N THR A 202 -4.05 -21.57 -43.10
CA THR A 202 -4.72 -21.00 -41.92
C THR A 202 -5.33 -19.61 -42.18
N LEU A 203 -5.06 -18.99 -43.33
CA LEU A 203 -5.41 -17.61 -43.67
C LEU A 203 -5.98 -17.51 -45.10
N TYR A 204 -7.31 -17.48 -45.23
CA TYR A 204 -7.97 -17.59 -46.54
C TYR A 204 -9.02 -16.52 -46.83
N THR A 205 -9.30 -15.63 -45.89
CA THR A 205 -10.33 -14.63 -46.05
C THR A 205 -9.95 -13.28 -45.44
N MET A 206 -10.28 -12.20 -46.15
CA MET A 206 -10.13 -10.84 -45.64
C MET A 206 -11.28 -10.53 -44.68
N LEU A 207 -11.00 -10.55 -43.37
CA LEU A 207 -11.99 -10.16 -42.36
C LEU A 207 -11.88 -8.66 -42.06
N PRO A 208 -13.02 -7.92 -42.05
CA PRO A 208 -13.03 -6.53 -41.62
C PRO A 208 -12.87 -6.43 -40.10
N TYR A 209 -12.20 -5.38 -39.65
CA TYR A 209 -12.15 -4.99 -38.24
C TYR A 209 -12.42 -3.50 -38.10
N ALA A 210 -12.95 -3.09 -36.94
CA ALA A 210 -13.24 -1.69 -36.64
C ALA A 210 -12.39 -1.12 -35.50
N TYR A 211 -11.70 -2.01 -34.76
CA TYR A 211 -10.94 -1.67 -33.57
C TYR A 211 -9.64 -2.48 -33.50
N ARG A 212 -8.62 -1.89 -32.89
CA ARG A 212 -7.31 -2.50 -32.65
C ARG A 212 -6.96 -2.47 -31.16
N ASP A 213 -6.27 -3.51 -30.72
CA ASP A 213 -5.75 -3.77 -29.37
C ASP A 213 -4.29 -4.21 -29.57
N ALA A 214 -3.42 -3.24 -29.82
CA ALA A 214 -2.08 -3.51 -30.34
C ALA A 214 -1.09 -3.92 -29.25
N ASP A 215 -1.32 -3.52 -28.00
CA ASP A 215 -0.50 -3.90 -26.85
C ASP A 215 -1.06 -5.09 -26.05
N GLY A 216 -2.30 -5.52 -26.35
CA GLY A 216 -2.87 -6.77 -25.88
C GLY A 216 -3.46 -6.72 -24.48
N ASP A 217 -3.77 -5.54 -23.94
CA ASP A 217 -4.42 -5.40 -22.64
C ASP A 217 -5.95 -5.55 -22.69
N GLY A 218 -6.51 -5.57 -23.91
CA GLY A 218 -7.93 -5.74 -24.18
C GLY A 218 -8.72 -4.45 -24.34
N ALA A 219 -8.13 -3.28 -24.03
CA ALA A 219 -8.64 -1.98 -24.42
C ALA A 219 -8.45 -1.77 -25.94
N THR A 220 -9.28 -0.93 -26.56
CA THR A 220 -9.23 -0.79 -28.03
C THR A 220 -9.27 0.65 -28.51
N VAL A 221 -8.58 0.94 -29.61
CA VAL A 221 -8.74 2.20 -30.38
C VAL A 221 -9.59 1.99 -31.64
N PRO A 222 -10.40 2.99 -32.06
CA PRO A 222 -11.09 2.95 -33.34
C PRO A 222 -10.08 2.96 -34.50
N GLN A 223 -9.99 1.84 -35.21
CA GLN A 223 -9.18 1.71 -36.42
C GLN A 223 -9.86 0.72 -37.36
N GLN A 224 -10.32 1.21 -38.51
CA GLN A 224 -11.00 0.37 -39.50
C GLN A 224 -10.01 -0.14 -40.54
N GLY A 225 -10.18 -1.41 -40.93
CA GLY A 225 -9.39 -2.04 -41.96
C GLY A 225 -9.86 -3.46 -42.25
N SER A 226 -9.03 -4.21 -42.98
CA SER A 226 -9.22 -5.64 -43.20
C SER A 226 -7.90 -6.35 -43.05
N VAL A 227 -7.92 -7.55 -42.47
CA VAL A 227 -6.74 -8.38 -42.26
C VAL A 227 -7.00 -9.77 -42.82
N CYS A 228 -5.99 -10.36 -43.44
CA CYS A 228 -6.06 -11.73 -43.90
C CYS A 228 -6.10 -12.66 -42.69
N SER A 229 -7.14 -13.51 -42.61
CA SER A 229 -7.35 -14.42 -41.50
C SER A 229 -8.08 -15.69 -41.95
N GLY A 230 -8.14 -16.68 -41.07
CA GLY A 230 -9.07 -17.79 -41.19
C GLY A 230 -10.47 -17.38 -40.73
N PHE A 231 -11.15 -18.24 -39.99
CA PHE A 231 -12.54 -18.00 -39.56
C PHE A 231 -12.71 -16.85 -38.55
N TYR A 232 -11.70 -16.56 -37.72
CA TYR A 232 -11.78 -15.54 -36.67
C TYR A 232 -10.75 -14.43 -36.91
N LEU A 233 -11.04 -13.21 -36.45
CA LEU A 233 -10.03 -12.14 -36.41
C LEU A 233 -8.81 -12.58 -35.57
N PRO A 234 -7.57 -12.26 -35.99
CA PRO A 234 -6.38 -12.52 -35.19
C PRO A 234 -6.39 -11.73 -33.88
N ALA A 235 -5.54 -12.14 -32.93
CA ALA A 235 -5.29 -11.36 -31.72
C ALA A 235 -4.90 -9.91 -32.08
N GLY A 236 -5.38 -8.97 -31.27
CA GLY A 236 -5.22 -7.52 -31.50
C GLY A 236 -6.17 -6.88 -32.52
N TYR A 237 -7.04 -7.62 -33.19
CA TYR A 237 -8.12 -7.08 -34.04
C TYR A 237 -9.48 -7.36 -33.42
N ARG A 238 -10.43 -6.43 -33.54
CA ARG A 238 -11.80 -6.56 -33.00
C ARG A 238 -12.84 -5.90 -33.91
N GLU A 239 -14.04 -6.48 -33.94
CA GLU A 239 -15.21 -5.89 -34.63
C GLU A 239 -15.90 -4.80 -33.81
N SER A 240 -15.80 -4.87 -32.48
CA SER A 240 -16.45 -3.95 -31.54
C SER A 240 -15.47 -3.40 -30.52
N ALA A 241 -15.70 -2.18 -30.05
CA ALA A 241 -14.93 -1.59 -28.96
C ALA A 241 -15.02 -2.45 -27.69
N GLN A 242 -13.89 -2.63 -27.02
CA GLN A 242 -13.78 -3.24 -25.69
C GLN A 242 -13.08 -2.22 -24.78
N GLY A 243 -13.80 -1.19 -24.34
CA GLY A 243 -13.15 -0.01 -23.75
C GLY A 243 -12.44 0.85 -24.82
N LEU A 244 -12.31 2.15 -24.55
CA LEU A 244 -11.54 3.05 -25.40
C LEU A 244 -10.17 3.25 -24.80
N ASP A 245 -9.18 2.70 -25.48
CA ASP A 245 -7.78 2.86 -25.11
C ASP A 245 -7.30 4.27 -25.49
N CYS A 246 -6.69 4.94 -24.53
CA CYS A 246 -6.10 6.25 -24.73
C CYS A 246 -4.63 6.16 -25.18
N ASN A 247 -3.97 4.99 -25.05
CA ASN A 247 -2.63 4.71 -25.53
C ASN A 247 -2.43 3.22 -25.88
N ASP A 248 -2.88 2.83 -27.08
CA ASP A 248 -2.79 1.49 -27.72
C ASP A 248 -1.36 1.05 -28.09
N ALA A 249 -0.38 1.42 -27.28
CA ALA A 249 1.01 1.05 -27.41
C ALA A 249 1.66 0.70 -26.07
N ASP A 250 0.95 0.87 -24.95
CA ASP A 250 1.42 0.59 -23.61
C ASP A 250 0.31 -0.05 -22.77
N PRO A 251 0.39 -1.37 -22.49
CA PRO A 251 -0.68 -2.12 -21.81
C PRO A 251 -0.87 -1.71 -20.33
N SER A 252 -0.05 -0.77 -19.83
CA SER A 252 -0.18 -0.19 -18.49
C SER A 252 -0.93 1.15 -18.47
N VAL A 253 -1.32 1.68 -19.62
CA VAL A 253 -1.91 3.02 -19.79
C VAL A 253 -3.12 2.97 -20.74
N TYR A 254 -4.28 2.59 -20.21
CA TYR A 254 -5.36 2.06 -21.06
C TYR A 254 -6.73 2.75 -20.92
N SER A 255 -6.85 3.73 -20.03
CA SER A 255 -8.14 4.39 -19.78
C SER A 255 -7.96 5.87 -19.49
N MET A 256 -8.88 6.67 -20.02
CA MET A 256 -9.08 8.03 -19.53
C MET A 256 -9.67 7.97 -18.12
N GLN A 257 -9.04 8.64 -17.17
CA GLN A 257 -9.46 8.70 -15.78
C GLN A 257 -9.31 10.12 -15.25
N PRO A 258 -10.18 10.59 -14.34
CA PRO A 258 -10.01 11.87 -13.70
C PRO A 258 -8.80 11.84 -12.77
N GLY A 259 -7.93 12.84 -12.90
CA GLY A 259 -6.78 13.06 -12.06
C GLY A 259 -6.68 14.51 -11.62
N PHE A 260 -6.04 14.74 -10.48
CA PHE A 260 -5.73 16.05 -9.93
C PHE A 260 -4.27 16.37 -10.25
N PRO A 261 -3.92 17.63 -10.59
CA PRO A 261 -2.53 18.05 -10.73
C PRO A 261 -1.72 17.75 -9.48
N ASP A 262 -0.60 17.04 -9.65
CA ASP A 262 0.32 16.64 -8.57
C ASP A 262 1.75 17.06 -9.00
N PRO A 263 2.13 18.34 -8.80
CA PRO A 263 3.39 18.88 -9.33
C PRO A 263 4.64 18.39 -8.61
N ASP A 264 4.54 17.98 -7.34
CA ASP A 264 5.66 17.51 -6.53
C ASP A 264 5.74 15.98 -6.43
N GLY A 265 4.69 15.27 -6.85
CA GLY A 265 4.67 13.83 -7.07
C GLY A 265 4.57 13.02 -5.79
N ASP A 266 3.95 13.55 -4.73
CA ASP A 266 3.75 12.82 -3.47
C ASP A 266 2.52 11.89 -3.48
N GLY A 267 1.72 11.95 -4.53
CA GLY A 267 0.54 11.12 -4.70
C GLY A 267 -0.74 11.75 -4.14
N VAL A 268 -0.76 13.04 -3.82
CA VAL A 268 -1.97 13.83 -3.56
C VAL A 268 -1.95 15.06 -4.46
N GLY A 269 -3.01 15.26 -5.24
CA GLY A 269 -3.11 16.40 -6.14
C GLY A 269 -3.95 17.53 -5.56
N SER A 270 -3.94 18.67 -6.25
CA SER A 270 -4.70 19.86 -5.89
C SER A 270 -5.38 20.49 -7.11
N GLY A 271 -6.44 21.26 -6.88
CA GLY A 271 -7.13 22.03 -7.92
C GLY A 271 -8.24 21.26 -8.63
N GLU A 272 -8.62 21.71 -9.83
CA GLU A 272 -9.66 21.06 -10.62
C GLU A 272 -9.15 19.76 -11.24
N SER A 273 -10.01 18.74 -11.26
CA SER A 273 -9.71 17.47 -11.93
C SER A 273 -9.66 17.64 -13.45
N PHE A 274 -8.76 16.92 -14.11
CA PHE A 274 -8.66 16.82 -15.56
C PHE A 274 -8.56 15.36 -16.00
N GLU A 275 -8.84 15.09 -17.27
CA GLU A 275 -8.76 13.74 -17.82
C GLU A 275 -7.30 13.37 -18.14
N VAL A 276 -6.86 12.23 -17.61
CA VAL A 276 -5.51 11.68 -17.77
C VAL A 276 -5.61 10.28 -18.35
N CYS A 277 -4.80 10.01 -19.37
CA CYS A 277 -4.61 8.66 -19.87
C CYS A 277 -3.72 7.87 -18.89
N ALA A 278 -4.30 6.87 -18.22
CA ALA A 278 -3.65 6.11 -17.15
C ALA A 278 -4.26 4.71 -16.99
N GLY A 279 -3.48 3.76 -16.48
CA GLY A 279 -3.98 2.45 -16.04
C GLY A 279 -4.17 2.40 -14.53
N VAL A 280 -3.57 1.40 -13.88
CA VAL A 280 -3.67 1.23 -12.42
C VAL A 280 -2.94 2.35 -11.67
N ALA A 281 -1.76 2.75 -12.16
CA ALA A 281 -0.97 3.84 -11.62
C ALA A 281 -1.23 5.14 -12.38
N MET A 282 -1.33 6.26 -11.65
CA MET A 282 -1.35 7.59 -12.26
C MET A 282 0.08 8.01 -12.66
N PRO A 283 0.25 8.79 -13.75
CA PRO A 283 1.51 9.45 -14.07
C PRO A 283 1.98 10.37 -12.93
N ARG A 284 3.29 10.57 -12.77
CA ARG A 284 3.87 11.38 -11.68
C ARG A 284 3.35 12.81 -11.55
N TYR A 285 2.78 13.38 -12.60
CA TYR A 285 2.23 14.74 -12.59
C TYR A 285 0.76 14.78 -12.15
N SER A 286 0.16 13.64 -11.81
CA SER A 286 -1.24 13.55 -11.43
C SER A 286 -1.51 12.50 -10.34
N SER A 287 -2.54 12.74 -9.53
CA SER A 287 -3.03 11.82 -8.51
C SER A 287 -4.54 11.58 -8.61
N ARG A 288 -5.01 10.45 -8.07
CA ARG A 288 -6.44 10.20 -7.83
C ARG A 288 -6.95 10.88 -6.56
N ARG A 289 -6.05 11.29 -5.66
CA ARG A 289 -6.38 11.99 -4.42
C ARG A 289 -6.34 13.49 -4.68
N SER A 290 -7.27 14.21 -4.06
CA SER A 290 -7.38 15.68 -4.10
C SER A 290 -6.99 16.26 -2.74
N ASP A 291 -7.02 17.58 -2.66
CA ASP A 291 -6.93 18.39 -1.45
C ASP A 291 -5.54 18.46 -0.83
N ASP A 292 -4.53 18.32 -1.69
CA ASP A 292 -3.16 18.67 -1.33
C ASP A 292 -3.06 20.16 -0.97
N CYS A 293 -2.66 20.40 0.27
CA CYS A 293 -2.50 21.73 0.84
C CYS A 293 -1.15 22.38 0.60
N ALA A 294 -0.16 21.66 0.06
CA ALA A 294 1.14 22.17 -0.30
C ALA A 294 1.65 21.56 -1.62
N PRO A 295 1.01 21.89 -2.77
CA PRO A 295 1.24 21.28 -4.09
C PRO A 295 2.55 21.63 -4.80
N GLN A 296 3.56 22.01 -4.03
CA GLN A 296 4.93 22.26 -4.49
C GLN A 296 5.94 21.66 -3.48
N ASP A 297 5.48 20.90 -2.49
CA ASP A 297 6.25 20.36 -1.38
C ASP A 297 5.78 18.95 -1.01
N SER A 298 6.39 17.96 -1.67
CA SER A 298 6.15 16.53 -1.46
C SER A 298 6.31 16.00 -0.01
N SER A 299 6.75 16.83 0.93
CA SER A 299 6.83 16.47 2.34
C SER A 299 5.56 16.81 3.13
N ARG A 300 4.59 17.50 2.53
CA ARG A 300 3.35 17.96 3.16
C ARG A 300 2.18 17.90 2.17
N TRP A 301 1.11 17.21 2.54
CA TRP A 301 -0.03 16.97 1.63
C TRP A 301 -1.40 16.99 2.31
N GLU A 302 -1.44 16.94 3.64
CA GLU A 302 -2.69 16.76 4.37
C GLU A 302 -2.94 17.93 5.33
N GLN A 303 -4.10 18.56 5.22
CA GLN A 303 -4.56 19.48 6.25
C GLN A 303 -4.91 18.71 7.51
N ARG A 304 -4.22 19.01 8.60
CA ARG A 304 -4.48 18.39 9.91
C ARG A 304 -4.66 19.44 11.00
N GLU A 305 -5.60 19.15 11.88
CA GLU A 305 -5.84 19.90 13.11
C GLU A 305 -5.10 19.23 14.27
N TYR A 306 -4.38 20.03 15.06
CA TYR A 306 -3.67 19.65 16.26
C TYR A 306 -4.33 20.30 17.47
N ARG A 307 -4.51 19.50 18.53
CA ARG A 307 -5.09 19.94 19.82
C ARG A 307 -4.13 19.81 20.98
N LEU A 308 -2.93 19.30 20.72
CA LEU A 308 -1.92 18.98 21.70
C LEU A 308 -0.61 19.67 21.32
N GLY A 309 -0.01 20.35 22.30
CA GLY A 309 1.34 20.90 22.23
C GLY A 309 2.36 19.91 22.76
N ASP A 310 3.60 20.03 22.28
CA ASP A 310 4.78 19.27 22.70
C ASP A 310 6.00 20.17 22.44
N ALA A 311 6.06 21.31 23.13
CA ALA A 311 6.96 22.41 22.79
C ALA A 311 8.45 22.09 23.04
N ASP A 312 8.74 21.19 23.98
CA ASP A 312 10.09 20.68 24.24
C ASP A 312 10.44 19.37 23.50
N GLY A 313 9.45 18.68 22.92
CA GLY A 313 9.64 17.51 22.07
C GLY A 313 9.92 16.21 22.84
N ASP A 314 9.55 16.12 24.11
CA ASP A 314 9.75 14.93 24.94
C ASP A 314 8.66 13.85 24.75
N GLY A 315 7.62 14.17 23.98
CA GLY A 315 6.51 13.29 23.64
C GLY A 315 5.37 13.28 24.66
N ARG A 316 5.45 14.13 25.69
CA ARG A 316 4.38 14.37 26.65
C ARG A 316 3.73 15.68 26.28
N THR A 317 2.41 15.63 26.20
CA THR A 317 1.69 16.66 25.48
C THR A 317 0.67 17.35 26.37
N VAL A 318 0.55 18.67 26.23
CA VAL A 318 -0.48 19.47 26.91
C VAL A 318 -1.62 19.87 25.97
N PRO A 319 -2.87 20.01 26.45
CA PRO A 319 -3.95 20.57 25.65
C PRO A 319 -3.65 22.01 25.22
N LEU A 320 -3.78 22.29 23.92
CA LEU A 320 -3.70 23.66 23.40
C LEU A 320 -4.93 24.46 23.79
N ALA A 321 -4.75 25.76 24.03
CA ALA A 321 -5.87 26.68 24.30
C ALA A 321 -6.83 26.79 23.10
N GLU A 322 -6.28 26.77 21.89
CA GLU A 322 -7.03 26.76 20.63
C GLU A 322 -6.39 25.72 19.69
N PRO A 323 -7.19 24.97 18.90
CA PRO A 323 -6.67 24.05 17.91
C PRO A 323 -5.89 24.80 16.82
N ALA A 324 -4.80 24.19 16.34
CA ALA A 324 -3.97 24.72 15.27
C ALA A 324 -4.06 23.82 14.03
N SER A 325 -4.21 24.41 12.85
CA SER A 325 -4.25 23.64 11.59
C SER A 325 -3.01 23.89 10.76
N PHE A 326 -2.39 22.81 10.30
CA PHE A 326 -1.20 22.84 9.47
C PHE A 326 -1.35 21.90 8.29
N CYS A 327 -0.75 22.29 7.16
CA CYS A 327 -0.45 21.35 6.10
C CYS A 327 0.77 20.53 6.51
N VAL A 328 0.61 19.22 6.62
CA VAL A 328 1.64 18.31 7.13
C VAL A 328 1.73 17.05 6.29
N GLY A 329 2.86 16.34 6.42
CA GLY A 329 3.02 14.99 5.88
C GLY A 329 3.10 13.97 6.99
N ASN A 330 4.17 13.17 6.97
CA ASN A 330 4.38 12.13 7.98
C ASN A 330 4.93 12.66 9.31
N THR A 331 5.58 13.82 9.31
CA THR A 331 6.19 14.45 10.50
C THR A 331 5.29 15.54 11.08
N ASP A 332 5.18 15.57 12.40
CA ASP A 332 4.43 16.62 13.10
C ASP A 332 5.21 17.93 13.07
N PRO A 333 4.53 19.10 13.00
CA PRO A 333 5.18 20.38 13.17
C PRO A 333 5.87 20.47 14.53
N GLN A 334 7.02 21.14 14.59
CA GLN A 334 7.73 21.36 15.85
C GLN A 334 6.79 22.04 16.86
N GLY A 335 6.71 21.47 18.07
CA GLY A 335 5.84 21.98 19.14
C GLY A 335 4.44 21.40 19.16
N TYR A 336 4.11 20.47 18.27
CA TYR A 336 2.80 19.86 18.14
C TYR A 336 2.92 18.35 18.03
N SER A 337 1.95 17.62 18.56
CA SER A 337 1.95 16.17 18.54
C SER A 337 0.56 15.61 18.26
N ARG A 338 0.51 14.51 17.49
CA ARG A 338 -0.68 13.67 17.29
C ARG A 338 -0.83 12.59 18.36
N GLY A 339 0.02 12.61 19.37
CA GLY A 339 0.05 11.62 20.44
C GLY A 339 -1.24 11.57 21.28
N THR A 340 -1.25 10.67 22.25
CA THR A 340 -2.28 10.69 23.30
C THR A 340 -1.94 11.79 24.31
N PRO A 341 -2.94 12.55 24.81
CA PRO A 341 -2.71 13.52 25.87
C PRO A 341 -2.01 12.84 27.05
N TRP A 342 -0.86 13.37 27.46
CA TRP A 342 -0.25 12.95 28.72
C TRP A 342 -0.97 13.68 29.86
N PRO A 343 -1.36 13.00 30.96
CA PRO A 343 -2.23 13.61 31.95
C PRO A 343 -1.63 14.83 32.67
N ASP A 344 -0.30 14.91 32.75
CA ASP A 344 0.36 15.73 33.77
C ASP A 344 1.66 16.43 33.31
N ASP A 345 1.86 16.62 32.00
CA ASP A 345 2.98 17.47 31.59
C ASP A 345 2.72 18.91 32.07
N CYS A 346 3.54 19.33 33.03
CA CYS A 346 3.33 20.53 33.81
C CYS A 346 4.22 21.69 33.37
N ASP A 347 5.18 21.44 32.48
CA ASP A 347 6.10 22.44 31.91
C ASP A 347 6.51 22.02 30.49
N ASP A 348 5.58 22.19 29.53
CA ASP A 348 5.73 21.89 28.09
C ASP A 348 6.93 22.59 27.41
N ALA A 349 7.63 23.48 28.11
CA ALA A 349 8.82 24.15 27.63
C ALA A 349 10.14 23.54 28.14
N ASP A 350 10.11 22.54 29.04
CA ASP A 350 11.28 21.91 29.65
C ASP A 350 11.11 20.39 29.79
N ALA A 351 11.72 19.64 28.87
CA ALA A 351 11.66 18.17 28.80
C ALA A 351 12.16 17.44 30.07
N ALA A 352 12.85 18.14 30.98
CA ALA A 352 13.26 17.59 32.26
C ALA A 352 12.16 17.67 33.34
N ARG A 353 11.04 18.35 33.06
CA ARG A 353 9.97 18.68 34.02
C ARG A 353 8.59 18.36 33.47
N TYR A 354 8.18 17.12 33.69
CA TYR A 354 7.03 16.57 32.98
C TYR A 354 5.94 15.95 33.87
N GLN A 355 6.10 16.04 35.19
CA GLN A 355 5.12 15.55 36.14
C GLN A 355 5.11 16.37 37.42
N VAL A 356 3.93 16.48 38.03
CA VAL A 356 3.77 17.14 39.33
C VAL A 356 4.11 16.14 40.44
N LEU A 357 5.19 16.41 41.18
CA LEU A 357 5.57 15.63 42.35
C LEU A 357 5.20 16.37 43.64
N ALA A 358 4.59 15.65 44.58
CA ALA A 358 4.31 16.16 45.91
C ALA A 358 5.53 15.99 46.84
N TYR A 359 5.73 16.95 47.74
CA TYR A 359 6.73 16.90 48.81
C TYR A 359 6.07 17.17 50.17
N ALA A 360 6.71 16.71 51.24
CA ALA A 360 6.25 16.88 52.63
C ALA A 360 7.28 17.55 53.53
N TYR A 361 8.51 17.72 53.05
CA TYR A 361 9.63 18.31 53.76
C TYR A 361 10.48 19.17 52.83
N ARG A 362 11.13 20.20 53.40
CA ARG A 362 12.07 21.09 52.71
C ARG A 362 13.41 21.12 53.45
N ASP A 363 14.48 21.34 52.69
CA ASP A 363 15.87 21.56 53.11
C ASP A 363 16.39 22.77 52.28
N ALA A 364 16.09 23.98 52.75
CA ALA A 364 16.29 25.19 51.94
C ALA A 364 17.75 25.68 51.92
N ASP A 365 18.56 25.30 52.90
CA ASP A 365 19.98 25.67 52.98
C ASP A 365 20.95 24.55 52.54
N GLY A 366 20.46 23.32 52.37
CA GLY A 366 21.16 22.21 51.73
C GLY A 366 22.07 21.42 52.66
N ASP A 367 21.88 21.46 53.98
CA ASP A 367 22.69 20.68 54.93
C ASP A 367 22.19 19.23 55.13
N GLY A 368 20.99 18.93 54.61
CA GLY A 368 20.38 17.61 54.64
C GLY A 368 19.42 17.37 55.80
N ALA A 369 19.34 18.26 56.79
CA ALA A 369 18.24 18.30 57.75
C ALA A 369 17.01 18.91 57.08
N THR A 370 15.83 18.69 57.66
CA THR A 370 14.57 19.07 57.01
C THR A 370 13.56 19.67 57.96
N VAL A 371 12.75 20.59 57.46
CA VAL A 371 11.52 21.06 58.11
C VAL A 371 10.26 20.50 57.45
N PRO A 372 9.17 20.23 58.21
CA PRO A 372 7.88 19.89 57.62
C PRO A 372 7.35 21.03 56.74
N ALA A 373 7.14 20.75 55.45
CA ALA A 373 6.59 21.69 54.49
C ALA A 373 5.91 20.91 53.35
N THR A 374 4.61 21.10 53.14
CA THR A 374 3.87 20.37 52.10
C THR A 374 3.63 21.22 50.86
N GLY A 375 3.71 20.61 49.70
CA GLY A 375 3.40 21.26 48.44
C GLY A 375 3.60 20.31 47.26
N SER A 376 3.48 20.87 46.06
CA SER A 376 3.73 20.17 44.81
C SER A 376 4.54 21.06 43.88
N LEU A 377 5.39 20.45 43.06
CA LEU A 377 6.21 21.15 42.09
C LEU A 377 6.27 20.35 40.79
N CYS A 378 6.46 21.05 39.68
CA CYS A 378 6.71 20.41 38.39
C CYS A 378 8.17 19.90 38.35
N SER A 379 8.36 18.62 38.08
CA SER A 379 9.68 17.98 38.01
C SER A 379 9.71 16.79 37.07
N GLY A 380 10.91 16.24 36.88
CA GLY A 380 11.12 14.98 36.19
C GLY A 380 10.88 13.79 37.10
N ALA A 381 11.74 12.76 37.02
CA ALA A 381 11.59 11.51 37.75
C ALA A 381 11.72 11.63 39.29
N SER A 382 12.32 12.71 39.80
CA SER A 382 12.60 12.90 41.22
C SER A 382 12.39 14.35 41.63
N LEU A 383 12.05 14.58 42.90
CA LEU A 383 12.02 15.93 43.47
C LEU A 383 13.41 16.61 43.33
N PRO A 384 13.48 17.92 43.03
CA PRO A 384 14.71 18.69 43.04
C PRO A 384 15.38 18.70 44.43
N ALA A 385 16.66 19.08 44.45
CA ALA A 385 17.37 19.33 45.71
C ALA A 385 16.60 20.34 46.59
N GLY A 386 16.60 20.10 47.89
CA GLY A 386 15.86 20.88 48.89
C GLY A 386 14.40 20.48 49.10
N TYR A 387 13.89 19.46 48.41
CA TYR A 387 12.55 18.92 48.63
C TYR A 387 12.60 17.41 48.89
N ALA A 388 11.81 16.93 49.85
CA ALA A 388 11.75 15.52 50.19
C ALA A 388 10.33 15.06 50.54
N THR A 389 10.04 13.77 50.31
CA THR A 389 8.80 13.11 50.74
C THR A 389 8.89 12.57 52.17
N GLN A 390 10.09 12.48 52.72
CA GLN A 390 10.37 11.98 54.07
C GLN A 390 11.33 12.92 54.80
N SER A 391 11.18 13.03 56.11
CA SER A 391 12.12 13.77 56.95
C SER A 391 13.49 13.09 56.97
N ARG A 392 14.56 13.89 56.99
CA ARG A 392 15.96 13.42 57.09
C ARG A 392 16.65 13.89 58.38
N GLY A 393 15.87 14.30 59.37
CA GLY A 393 16.32 15.01 60.56
C GLY A 393 15.49 16.28 60.72
N ALA A 394 15.21 16.67 61.96
CA ALA A 394 14.50 17.91 62.23
C ALA A 394 15.50 19.06 62.21
N ASP A 395 15.31 20.00 61.31
CA ASP A 395 16.08 21.23 61.23
C ASP A 395 15.41 22.33 62.08
N CYS A 396 16.22 23.00 62.91
CA CYS A 396 15.76 24.09 63.76
C CYS A 396 15.91 25.48 63.12
N ASP A 397 16.70 25.62 62.04
CA ASP A 397 16.92 26.86 61.28
C ASP A 397 17.22 26.57 59.80
N ASP A 398 16.18 26.21 59.05
CA ASP A 398 16.16 25.88 57.59
C ASP A 398 16.58 27.04 56.65
N ALA A 399 17.29 28.03 57.16
CA ALA A 399 17.88 29.12 56.40
C ALA A 399 19.40 29.22 56.60
N ASP A 400 20.01 28.42 57.49
CA ASP A 400 21.43 28.45 57.84
C ASP A 400 21.98 27.02 58.01
N ALA A 401 22.66 26.53 56.97
CA ALA A 401 23.28 25.20 56.89
C ALA A 401 24.36 24.90 57.96
N GLN A 402 24.61 25.83 58.89
CA GLN A 402 25.46 25.66 60.06
C GLN A 402 24.65 25.52 61.37
N ARG A 403 23.32 25.46 61.31
CA ARG A 403 22.43 25.39 62.47
C ARG A 403 21.23 24.47 62.22
N PHE A 404 21.41 23.18 62.45
CA PHE A 404 20.37 22.18 62.21
C PHE A 404 20.06 21.26 63.39
N VAL A 405 20.86 21.32 64.47
CA VAL A 405 20.64 20.49 65.66
C VAL A 405 20.04 21.33 66.77
N GLN A 406 18.84 20.94 67.19
CA GLN A 406 18.22 21.44 68.41
C GLN A 406 18.88 20.81 69.64
N LEU A 407 19.58 21.62 70.43
CA LEU A 407 20.18 21.22 71.70
C LEU A 407 19.52 21.95 72.87
N SER A 408 19.55 21.33 74.04
CA SER A 408 19.18 21.95 75.31
C SER A 408 20.40 21.99 76.22
N GLY A 409 20.70 23.17 76.77
CA GLY A 409 21.86 23.39 77.63
C GLY A 409 21.52 24.23 78.85
N PHE A 410 22.29 24.02 79.91
CA PHE A 410 22.20 24.73 81.19
C PHE A 410 23.40 25.67 81.30
N ALA A 411 23.21 26.84 81.92
CA ALA A 411 24.27 27.83 82.03
C ALA A 411 25.36 27.33 83.00
N ASP A 412 26.61 27.34 82.57
CA ASP A 412 27.81 27.01 83.34
C ASP A 412 28.58 28.31 83.57
N VAL A 413 28.22 29.00 84.66
CA VAL A 413 28.60 30.40 84.91
C VAL A 413 30.00 30.50 85.53
N ASP A 414 30.41 29.50 86.29
CA ASP A 414 31.72 29.41 86.95
C ASP A 414 32.71 28.46 86.26
N ALA A 415 32.28 27.80 85.19
CA ALA A 415 33.10 27.01 84.27
C ALA A 415 33.68 25.71 84.88
N ASP A 416 32.93 25.03 85.73
CA ASP A 416 33.30 23.72 86.27
C ASP A 416 32.83 22.53 85.42
N GLY A 417 32.02 22.78 84.38
CA GLY A 417 31.51 21.78 83.45
C GLY A 417 30.14 21.21 83.82
N VAL A 418 29.50 21.70 84.87
CA VAL A 418 28.13 21.35 85.29
C VAL A 418 27.28 22.61 85.30
N GLY A 419 26.11 22.57 84.65
CA GLY A 419 25.25 23.74 84.52
C GLY A 419 24.15 23.77 85.56
N ALA A 420 23.59 24.95 85.75
CA ALA A 420 22.47 25.21 86.67
C ALA A 420 21.30 25.93 85.97
N GLY A 421 20.13 25.85 86.60
CA GLY A 421 18.92 26.59 86.19
C GLY A 421 18.06 25.88 85.14
N GLU A 422 17.25 26.66 84.42
CA GLU A 422 16.35 26.16 83.37
C GLU A 422 17.11 25.86 82.08
N ALA A 423 16.70 24.79 81.40
CA ALA A 423 17.29 24.42 80.11
C ALA A 423 16.97 25.50 79.05
N GLN A 424 18.00 26.02 78.39
CA GLN A 424 17.87 26.91 77.24
C GLN A 424 18.01 26.10 75.95
N ALA A 425 17.18 26.42 74.97
CA ALA A 425 17.18 25.76 73.68
C ALA A 425 18.08 26.52 72.68
N PHE A 426 18.96 25.80 72.00
CA PHE A 426 19.89 26.34 71.01
C PHE A 426 19.77 25.57 69.71
N CYS A 427 19.77 26.30 68.60
CA CYS A 427 19.91 25.73 67.27
C CYS A 427 21.37 25.91 66.81
N THR A 428 22.09 24.81 66.60
CA THR A 428 23.55 24.81 66.36
C THR A 428 23.98 23.65 65.45
N ALA A 429 25.25 23.61 65.04
CA ALA A 429 25.86 22.47 64.33
C ALA A 429 26.20 21.26 65.23
N GLY A 430 25.48 21.06 66.34
CA GLY A 430 25.66 19.90 67.23
C GLY A 430 26.58 20.11 68.44
N ALA A 431 26.93 21.35 68.77
CA ALA A 431 27.63 21.69 70.02
C ALA A 431 26.92 22.86 70.73
N LEU A 432 26.81 22.77 72.06
CA LEU A 432 26.29 23.87 72.86
C LEU A 432 27.23 25.08 72.78
N PRO A 433 26.71 26.33 72.74
CA PRO A 433 27.53 27.52 72.80
C PRO A 433 28.39 27.58 74.07
N ALA A 434 29.49 28.33 74.02
CA ALA A 434 30.32 28.55 75.21
C ALA A 434 29.50 29.14 76.37
N GLY A 435 29.73 28.62 77.58
CA GLY A 435 28.95 28.95 78.78
C GLY A 435 27.69 28.10 78.98
N PHE A 436 27.47 27.07 78.15
CA PHE A 436 26.38 26.11 78.31
C PHE A 436 26.88 24.66 78.25
N VAL A 437 26.33 23.81 79.12
CA VAL A 437 26.63 22.38 79.20
C VAL A 437 25.36 21.55 79.28
N ALA A 438 25.45 20.25 79.01
CA ALA A 438 24.29 19.35 78.97
C ALA A 438 23.81 18.88 80.36
N SER A 439 24.66 19.00 81.39
CA SER A 439 24.33 18.58 82.77
C SER A 439 23.69 19.72 83.56
N SER A 440 22.72 19.41 84.42
CA SER A 440 21.93 20.37 85.19
C SER A 440 22.06 20.23 86.71
N THR A 441 23.11 19.57 87.19
CA THR A 441 23.21 19.14 88.60
C THR A 441 23.92 20.14 89.51
N ASP A 442 24.35 21.27 88.97
CA ASP A 442 25.11 22.25 89.74
C ASP A 442 24.21 22.96 90.75
N CYS A 443 24.58 22.80 92.02
CA CYS A 443 23.89 23.33 93.18
C CYS A 443 24.42 24.69 93.61
N ALA A 444 25.56 25.16 93.07
CA ALA A 444 26.15 26.45 93.36
C ALA A 444 26.74 27.09 92.09
N ALA A 445 25.85 27.61 91.25
CA ALA A 445 26.09 28.28 89.96
C ALA A 445 27.12 29.44 89.89
N GLN A 446 27.85 29.74 90.96
CA GLN A 446 28.88 30.78 90.99
C GLN A 446 30.14 30.32 91.74
N ASP A 447 30.22 29.05 92.15
CA ASP A 447 31.32 28.46 92.90
C ASP A 447 31.76 27.14 92.25
N ALA A 448 32.74 27.23 91.35
CA ALA A 448 33.31 26.09 90.62
C ALA A 448 33.89 24.97 91.51
N ALA A 449 34.05 25.22 92.82
CA ALA A 449 34.44 24.19 93.76
C ALA A 449 33.26 23.32 94.23
N ARG A 450 32.01 23.62 93.84
CA ARG A 450 30.78 22.99 94.35
C ARG A 450 29.72 22.78 93.26
N TRP A 451 29.72 21.58 92.68
CA TRP A 451 28.91 21.26 91.50
C TRP A 451 27.91 20.11 91.71
N ARG A 452 27.85 19.53 92.91
CA ARG A 452 26.91 18.43 93.21
C ARG A 452 26.33 18.53 94.61
N THR A 453 25.05 18.21 94.69
CA THR A 453 24.37 18.00 95.97
C THR A 453 24.68 16.59 96.48
N VAL A 454 25.24 16.50 97.68
CA VAL A 454 25.41 15.25 98.41
C VAL A 454 24.88 15.40 99.83
N THR A 455 24.52 14.29 100.47
CA THR A 455 24.13 14.29 101.87
C THR A 455 25.15 13.44 102.64
N PRO A 456 26.20 14.05 103.24
CA PRO A 456 27.23 13.30 103.96
C PRO A 456 26.63 12.69 105.23
N GLY A 457 26.79 11.38 105.41
CA GLY A 457 26.12 10.62 106.48
C GLY A 457 26.91 10.48 107.78
N PHE A 458 28.13 11.03 107.86
CA PHE A 458 29.07 10.81 108.96
C PHE A 458 29.73 12.10 109.42
N LEU A 459 30.13 12.16 110.69
CA LEU A 459 30.82 13.29 111.33
C LEU A 459 32.19 12.82 111.85
N ASP A 460 33.17 13.71 111.81
CA ASP A 460 34.49 13.63 112.44
C ASP A 460 34.73 14.98 113.14
N GLN A 461 34.10 15.15 114.31
CA GLN A 461 34.00 16.46 114.96
C GLN A 461 35.30 16.90 115.66
N ASP A 462 36.17 15.97 116.04
CA ASP A 462 37.48 16.27 116.64
C ASP A 462 38.68 16.14 115.67
N GLY A 463 38.47 15.60 114.47
CA GLY A 463 39.46 15.55 113.39
C GLY A 463 40.50 14.44 113.56
N ASP A 464 40.23 13.42 114.37
CA ASP A 464 41.13 12.28 114.55
C ASP A 464 41.02 11.21 113.43
N GLY A 465 39.99 11.34 112.58
CA GLY A 465 39.72 10.48 111.45
C GLY A 465 38.97 9.19 111.78
N TYR A 466 38.41 9.06 112.98
CA TYR A 466 37.29 8.19 113.31
C TYR A 466 35.98 8.95 113.21
N THR A 467 34.87 8.24 113.01
CA THR A 467 33.59 8.90 112.70
C THR A 467 32.44 8.34 113.51
N VAL A 468 31.42 9.17 113.72
CA VAL A 468 30.06 8.74 114.09
C VAL A 468 29.08 8.93 112.93
N VAL A 469 27.96 8.20 112.98
CA VAL A 469 26.83 8.43 112.08
C VAL A 469 26.17 9.77 112.43
N ASP A 470 25.99 10.65 111.44
CA ASP A 470 25.22 11.88 111.61
C ASP A 470 23.73 11.49 111.79
N PRO A 471 23.09 11.82 112.95
CA PRO A 471 21.69 11.50 113.17
C PRO A 471 20.73 12.35 112.32
N ALA A 472 21.19 13.44 111.70
CA ALA A 472 20.38 14.35 110.89
C ALA A 472 21.19 14.96 109.73
N PRO A 473 21.66 14.14 108.77
CA PRO A 473 22.52 14.61 107.71
C PRO A 473 21.77 15.58 106.79
N THR A 474 22.37 16.74 106.55
CA THR A 474 21.81 17.78 105.69
C THR A 474 22.46 17.72 104.31
N ALA A 475 21.69 18.02 103.27
CA ALA A 475 22.23 18.10 101.91
C ALA A 475 23.20 19.28 101.83
N GLN A 476 24.44 18.99 101.43
CA GLN A 476 25.48 19.97 101.17
C GLN A 476 25.74 20.06 99.67
N CYS A 477 25.97 21.28 99.20
CA CYS A 477 26.52 21.52 97.88
C CYS A 477 28.03 21.45 97.95
N ILE A 478 28.63 20.45 97.30
CA ILE A 478 30.05 20.11 97.42
C ILE A 478 30.67 19.89 96.04
N GLY A 479 32.00 19.96 95.97
CA GLY A 479 32.76 19.40 94.86
C GLY A 479 33.26 18.01 95.22
N THR A 480 34.55 17.93 95.56
CA THR A 480 35.21 16.66 95.89
C THR A 480 34.91 16.18 97.30
N ALA A 481 34.83 17.08 98.29
CA ALA A 481 34.62 16.76 99.70
C ALA A 481 33.58 17.69 100.36
N PRO A 482 32.83 17.18 101.36
CA PRO A 482 31.91 17.97 102.19
C PRO A 482 32.65 18.93 103.14
N GLU A 483 31.90 19.88 103.70
CA GLU A 483 32.42 20.80 104.69
C GLU A 483 32.61 20.06 106.03
N ALA A 484 33.78 20.26 106.66
CA ALA A 484 34.06 19.73 108.00
C ALA A 484 33.01 20.26 109.00
N PRO A 485 32.55 19.44 109.96
CA PRO A 485 33.06 18.11 110.32
C PRO A 485 32.45 16.94 109.55
N SER A 486 31.63 17.17 108.52
CA SER A 486 30.98 16.08 107.79
C SER A 486 31.96 15.35 106.87
N VAL A 487 31.78 14.04 106.71
CA VAL A 487 32.56 13.21 105.77
C VAL A 487 31.64 12.25 105.00
N LEU A 488 32.08 11.82 103.80
CA LEU A 488 31.26 10.98 102.90
C LEU A 488 31.30 9.49 103.24
N ALA A 489 32.34 9.06 103.96
CA ALA A 489 32.58 7.66 104.27
C ALA A 489 32.86 7.52 105.77
N ALA A 490 32.26 6.49 106.37
CA ALA A 490 32.55 6.12 107.75
C ALA A 490 34.00 5.64 107.89
N ARG A 491 34.58 5.88 109.05
CA ARG A 491 35.84 5.27 109.47
C ARG A 491 35.78 4.92 110.95
N GLY A 492 35.64 3.63 111.25
CA GLY A 492 35.46 3.14 112.63
C GLY A 492 34.15 3.64 113.29
N ASN A 493 34.05 3.45 114.60
CA ASN A 493 32.92 3.94 115.43
C ASN A 493 33.53 4.75 116.57
N ASP A 494 33.61 6.05 116.39
CA ASP A 494 34.09 6.93 117.44
C ASP A 494 33.14 6.84 118.65
N CYS A 495 33.71 6.63 119.83
CA CYS A 495 32.97 6.49 121.07
C CYS A 495 32.69 7.84 121.74
N GLU A 496 33.47 8.87 121.43
CA GLU A 496 33.34 10.24 121.93
C GLU A 496 33.92 11.24 120.91
N ASP A 497 33.22 11.45 119.79
CA ASP A 497 33.58 12.29 118.61
C ASP A 497 33.94 13.76 118.87
N THR A 498 33.93 14.18 120.14
CA THR A 498 34.34 15.53 120.58
C THR A 498 35.69 15.56 121.27
N ASP A 499 36.33 14.40 121.47
CA ASP A 499 37.62 14.24 122.14
C ASP A 499 38.56 13.31 121.34
N PRO A 500 39.61 13.85 120.68
CA PRO A 500 40.47 13.08 119.75
C PRO A 500 41.35 12.05 120.46
N THR A 501 41.23 11.93 121.79
CA THR A 501 41.88 10.92 122.62
C THR A 501 40.94 9.78 123.02
N ARG A 502 39.75 9.69 122.43
CA ARG A 502 38.67 8.78 122.85
C ARG A 502 37.81 8.29 121.68
N PHE A 503 38.39 7.41 120.87
CA PHE A 503 37.76 6.91 119.64
C PHE A 503 37.52 5.39 119.62
N LEU A 504 37.93 4.66 120.67
CA LEU A 504 37.83 3.19 120.73
C LEU A 504 37.04 2.70 121.94
N TRP A 505 35.92 2.03 121.68
CA TRP A 505 35.20 1.25 122.69
C TRP A 505 36.00 -0.01 123.09
N ARG A 506 36.28 -0.15 124.38
CA ARG A 506 36.92 -1.33 124.99
C ARG A 506 36.10 -1.83 126.17
N VAL A 507 36.11 -3.14 126.36
CA VAL A 507 35.49 -3.80 127.51
C VAL A 507 36.58 -4.09 128.54
N PHE A 508 36.31 -3.77 129.80
CA PHE A 508 37.14 -4.09 130.95
C PHE A 508 36.28 -4.69 132.07
N TYR A 509 36.94 -5.20 133.10
CA TYR A 509 36.35 -5.78 134.31
C TYR A 509 37.03 -5.12 135.51
N ARG A 510 36.33 -4.96 136.64
CA ARG A 510 36.97 -4.47 137.87
C ARG A 510 37.92 -5.56 138.39
N ASP A 511 39.11 -5.18 138.80
CA ASP A 511 40.15 -6.06 139.37
C ASP A 511 40.52 -5.48 140.74
N GLU A 512 39.80 -5.92 141.78
CA GLU A 512 39.87 -5.32 143.11
C GLU A 512 41.03 -5.87 143.95
N ASP A 513 41.47 -7.11 143.71
CA ASP A 513 42.63 -7.71 144.40
C ASP A 513 43.98 -7.56 143.65
N GLY A 514 43.95 -7.11 142.39
CA GLY A 514 45.11 -6.71 141.61
C GLY A 514 45.88 -7.86 140.96
N ASP A 515 45.23 -8.99 140.75
CA ASP A 515 45.84 -10.19 140.17
C ASP A 515 45.90 -10.19 138.62
N GLY A 516 45.24 -9.22 137.99
CA GLY A 516 45.20 -9.04 136.54
C GLY A 516 44.01 -9.69 135.83
N VAL A 517 43.05 -10.29 136.55
CA VAL A 517 41.78 -10.82 136.02
C VAL A 517 40.63 -10.17 136.78
N GLY A 518 39.67 -9.57 136.09
CA GLY A 518 38.57 -8.88 136.77
C GLY A 518 37.28 -9.67 136.89
N ALA A 519 36.40 -9.23 137.80
CA ALA A 519 35.06 -9.78 137.97
C ALA A 519 33.97 -9.00 137.21
N ALA A 520 32.84 -9.67 137.02
CA ALA A 520 31.63 -9.06 136.48
C ALA A 520 31.06 -8.00 137.45
N PRO A 521 30.38 -6.95 136.95
CA PRO A 521 29.94 -6.74 135.56
C PRO A 521 30.99 -6.09 134.67
N ARG A 522 30.86 -6.33 133.36
CA ARG A 522 31.68 -5.66 132.33
C ARG A 522 31.51 -4.14 132.37
N LEU A 523 32.62 -3.43 132.25
CA LEU A 523 32.75 -1.98 132.16
C LEU A 523 33.10 -1.60 130.72
N LEU A 524 32.24 -0.83 130.07
CA LEU A 524 32.55 -0.27 128.76
C LEU A 524 33.28 1.06 128.96
N ARG A 525 34.44 1.22 128.32
CA ARG A 525 35.26 2.43 128.35
C ARG A 525 35.54 2.91 126.94
N CYS A 526 35.56 4.21 126.79
CA CYS A 526 35.95 4.90 125.57
C CYS A 526 37.36 5.47 125.79
N LEU A 527 38.35 5.00 125.03
CA LEU A 527 39.77 5.27 125.26
C LEU A 527 40.52 5.40 123.93
N ALA A 528 41.67 6.08 123.91
CA ALA A 528 42.59 6.10 122.75
C ALA A 528 43.45 4.82 122.62
N THR A 529 43.53 3.98 123.66
CA THR A 529 44.43 2.80 123.66
C THR A 529 43.77 1.61 124.34
N GLY A 530 44.32 0.41 124.10
CA GLY A 530 43.86 -0.83 124.74
C GLY A 530 44.37 -1.06 126.16
N ALA A 531 45.11 -0.12 126.75
CA ALA A 531 45.62 -0.27 128.11
C ALA A 531 44.46 -0.16 129.12
N ALA A 532 44.40 -1.11 130.05
CA ALA A 532 43.37 -1.08 131.08
C ALA A 532 43.60 0.05 132.08
N PRO A 533 42.56 0.81 132.45
CA PRO A 533 42.63 1.76 133.57
C PRO A 533 43.07 1.07 134.86
N ALA A 534 43.67 1.81 135.80
CA ALA A 534 44.09 1.23 137.07
C ALA A 534 42.90 0.66 137.86
N GLY A 535 43.05 -0.57 138.38
CA GLY A 535 41.97 -1.32 139.06
C GLY A 535 40.96 -1.95 138.12
N GLU A 536 41.27 -2.00 136.83
CA GLU A 536 40.49 -2.70 135.81
C GLU A 536 41.41 -3.63 134.99
N SER A 537 40.86 -4.77 134.54
CA SER A 537 41.54 -5.74 133.68
C SER A 537 40.80 -5.89 132.35
N PRO A 538 41.51 -6.10 131.20
CA PRO A 538 40.85 -6.45 129.94
C PRO A 538 40.37 -7.91 129.93
N TYR A 539 40.82 -8.71 130.90
CA TYR A 539 40.41 -10.10 131.10
C TYR A 539 39.32 -10.15 132.17
N GLY A 540 38.23 -10.86 131.90
CA GLY A 540 37.19 -11.15 132.89
C GLY A 540 37.32 -12.56 133.46
N TRP A 541 36.44 -12.93 134.38
CA TRP A 541 36.23 -14.28 134.96
C TRP A 541 36.83 -14.55 136.35
N ASP A 542 36.99 -13.52 137.17
CA ASP A 542 37.15 -13.71 138.60
C ASP A 542 35.80 -14.00 139.29
N SER A 543 35.74 -15.12 140.03
CA SER A 543 34.56 -15.56 140.78
C SER A 543 34.52 -15.04 142.21
N ASP A 544 35.65 -14.55 142.73
CA ASP A 544 35.79 -13.89 144.04
C ASP A 544 36.88 -12.81 143.96
N ASP A 545 36.51 -11.63 143.43
CA ASP A 545 37.33 -10.41 143.18
C ASP A 545 38.03 -9.81 144.41
N ALA A 546 37.99 -10.51 145.54
CA ALA A 546 38.60 -10.13 146.80
C ALA A 546 39.71 -11.11 147.24
N ASP A 547 39.95 -12.20 146.50
CA ASP A 547 40.96 -13.22 146.81
C ASP A 547 41.81 -13.57 145.57
N PRO A 548 43.08 -13.11 145.50
CA PRO A 548 43.92 -13.26 144.32
C PRO A 548 44.38 -14.70 144.08
N ALA A 549 43.93 -15.65 144.91
CA ALA A 549 44.14 -17.09 144.75
C ALA A 549 42.98 -17.79 144.01
N VAL A 550 41.86 -17.12 143.73
CA VAL A 550 40.62 -17.73 143.22
C VAL A 550 40.30 -17.28 141.79
N GLN A 551 41.18 -17.63 140.86
CA GLN A 551 40.91 -17.48 139.43
C GLN A 551 40.36 -18.80 138.86
N GLN A 552 39.23 -18.78 138.15
CA GLN A 552 38.86 -19.92 137.30
C GLN A 552 39.58 -19.80 135.96
N SER A 553 40.65 -20.57 135.78
CA SER A 553 41.38 -20.64 134.51
C SER A 553 40.76 -21.70 133.59
N GLU A 554 39.78 -21.31 132.76
CA GLU A 554 39.66 -21.86 131.41
C GLU A 554 39.71 -20.68 130.43
N GLU A 555 40.85 -20.54 129.75
CA GLU A 555 41.05 -19.58 128.68
C GLU A 555 40.19 -19.94 127.47
N ASP A 556 39.13 -19.16 127.22
CA ASP A 556 38.60 -18.94 125.86
C ASP A 556 39.19 -17.62 125.32
N GLU A 557 40.42 -17.66 124.82
CA GLU A 557 40.90 -16.65 123.87
C GLU A 557 40.14 -16.84 122.54
N ALA A 558 39.02 -16.15 122.34
CA ALA A 558 38.58 -15.61 121.04
C ALA A 558 37.16 -14.99 121.03
N VAL A 559 36.80 -14.13 121.99
CA VAL A 559 35.67 -13.20 121.79
C VAL A 559 36.12 -11.76 121.96
N LEU A 560 37.02 -11.31 121.08
CA LEU A 560 37.24 -9.88 120.86
C LEU A 560 37.50 -9.56 119.39
N GLN A 561 36.70 -10.15 118.50
CA GLN A 561 36.53 -9.65 117.13
C GLN A 561 35.06 -9.82 116.70
N LEU A 562 34.16 -9.20 117.46
CA LEU A 562 32.83 -8.90 116.93
C LEU A 562 32.37 -7.58 117.53
N LEU A 563 32.73 -6.48 116.85
CA LEU A 563 31.98 -5.22 116.78
C LEU A 563 32.85 -4.17 116.08
N LEU A 564 33.26 -4.39 114.83
CA LEU A 564 33.65 -3.34 113.87
C LEU A 564 34.24 -3.99 112.61
N GLU A 565 33.41 -4.17 111.60
CA GLU A 565 33.76 -4.05 110.17
C GLU A 565 32.47 -4.20 109.34
N THR A 566 31.72 -3.10 109.29
CA THR A 566 31.05 -2.64 108.06
C THR A 566 31.57 -1.25 107.78
#